data_AF-A0A529MDV5-F1
#
_entry.id   AF-A0A529MDV5-F1
#
_cell.length_a   1.000
_cell.length_b   1.000
_cell.length_c   1.000
_cell.angle_alpha   90.00
_cell.angle_beta   90.00
_cell.angle_gamma   90.00
#
_symmetry.space_group_name_H-M   'P 1'
#
loop_
_entity.id
_entity.type
_entity.pdbx_description
1 polymer ?
#
loop_
_entity_poly.entity_id
_entity_poly.type
_entity_poly.pdbx_seq_one_letter_code
_entity_poly.pdbx_strand_id
1 'polypeptide(L)' 'MSRPPLPPFTAETAAQKARLAEDAWNSRDPERVSLAYT' A
#
# COMPACT_ATOMS: atom_id res chain seq x y z
N MET A 1 3.91 13.27 0.73
CA MET A 1 2.66 12.86 0.08
C MET A 1 1.97 11.83 0.95
N SER A 2 0.76 12.11 1.42
CA SER A 2 -0.02 11.16 2.20
C SER A 2 -0.50 10.05 1.28
N ARG A 3 -0.23 8.78 1.62
CA ARG A 3 -0.69 7.62 0.85
C ARG A 3 -1.88 6.98 1.55
N PRO A 4 -3.11 7.39 1.20
CA PRO A 4 -4.29 6.70 1.69
C PRO A 4 -4.33 5.27 1.14
N PRO A 5 -4.96 4.34 1.86
CA PRO A 5 -5.73 4.55 3.10
C PRO A 5 -4.84 4.72 4.36
N LEU A 6 -5.23 5.64 5.24
CA LEU A 6 -4.56 5.91 6.52
C LEU A 6 -5.38 5.31 7.69
N PRO A 7 -4.73 4.88 8.78
CA PRO A 7 -5.45 4.37 9.95
C PRO A 7 -6.29 5.45 10.65
N PRO A 8 -7.34 5.06 11.39
CA PRO A 8 -7.84 3.70 11.59
C PRO A 8 -8.56 3.13 10.36
N PHE A 9 -8.42 1.82 10.12
CA PHE A 9 -9.00 1.15 8.95
C PHE A 9 -10.41 0.61 9.21
N THR A 10 -11.25 0.71 8.19
CA THR A 10 -12.45 -0.10 7.98
C THR A 10 -12.09 -1.37 7.20
N ALA A 11 -12.99 -2.37 7.12
CA ALA A 11 -12.74 -3.57 6.30
C ALA A 11 -12.46 -3.22 4.82
N GLU A 12 -13.20 -2.27 4.26
CA GLU A 12 -13.03 -1.79 2.89
C GLU A 12 -11.66 -1.13 2.68
N THR A 13 -11.29 -0.20 3.57
CA THR A 13 -10.01 0.53 3.45
C THR A 13 -8.81 -0.38 3.78
N ALA A 14 -8.96 -1.38 4.64
CA ALA A 14 -7.94 -2.41 4.86
C ALA A 14 -7.73 -3.27 3.60
N ALA A 15 -8.81 -3.71 2.95
CA ALA A 15 -8.71 -4.48 1.71
C ALA A 15 -8.07 -3.66 0.57
N GLN A 16 -8.42 -2.37 0.47
CA GLN A 16 -7.78 -1.45 -0.47
C GLN A 16 -6.28 -1.33 -0.20
N LYS A 17 -5.87 -1.18 1.08
CA LYS A 17 -4.45 -1.12 1.45
C LYS A 17 -3.70 -2.37 1.02
N ALA A 18 -4.28 -3.55 1.26
CA ALA A 18 -3.68 -4.83 0.92
C ALA A 18 -3.52 -4.98 -0.60
N ARG A 19 -4.52 -4.60 -1.40
CA ARG A 19 -4.42 -4.64 -2.87
C ARG A 19 -3.32 -3.73 -3.39
N LEU A 20 -3.23 -2.50 -2.88
CA LEU A 20 -2.18 -1.57 -3.29
C LEU A 20 -0.77 -2.09 -2.97
N ALA A 21 -0.61 -2.75 -1.83
CA ALA A 21 0.63 -3.43 -1.48
C ALA A 21 0.90 -4.60 -2.44
N GLU A 22 -0.08 -5.46 -2.68
CA GLU A 22 0.02 -6.58 -3.63
C GLU A 22 0.46 -6.11 -5.03
N ASP A 23 -0.13 -5.04 -5.56
CA ASP A 23 0.23 -4.46 -6.85
C ASP A 23 1.67 -3.91 -6.86
N ALA A 24 2.11 -3.31 -5.75
CA ALA A 24 3.49 -2.85 -5.60
C ALA A 24 4.47 -4.03 -5.56
N TRP A 25 4.19 -5.08 -4.79
CA TRP A 25 5.06 -6.26 -4.70
C TRP A 25 5.10 -7.05 -6.03
N ASN A 26 3.98 -7.19 -6.72
CA ASN A 26 3.91 -7.87 -8.02
C ASN A 26 4.67 -7.15 -9.13
N SER A 27 4.90 -5.84 -9.00
CA SER A 27 5.72 -5.07 -9.95
C SER A 27 7.20 -5.48 -9.92
N ARG A 28 7.67 -6.09 -8.83
CA ARG A 28 9.07 -6.48 -8.61
C ARG A 28 10.06 -5.31 -8.76
N ASP A 29 9.56 -4.09 -8.62
CA ASP A 29 10.34 -2.85 -8.66
C ASP A 29 10.74 -2.47 -7.22
N PRO A 30 12.04 -2.55 -6.87
CA PRO A 30 12.52 -2.24 -5.53
C PRO A 30 12.27 -0.78 -5.12
N GLU A 31 12.40 0.18 -6.04
CA GLU A 31 12.16 1.60 -5.73
C GLU A 31 10.69 1.78 -5.35
N ARG A 32 9.79 1.24 -6.17
CA ARG A 32 8.34 1.31 -5.92
C ARG A 32 7.91 0.65 -4.62
N VAL A 33 8.49 -0.50 -4.26
CA VAL A 33 8.20 -1.20 -2.99
C VAL A 33 8.77 -0.42 -1.81
N SER A 34 10.01 0.07 -1.91
CA SER A 34 10.70 0.79 -0.83
C SER A 34 9.93 2.03 -0.38
N LEU A 35 9.27 2.71 -1.31
CA LEU A 35 8.47 3.88 -0.98
C LEU A 35 7.48 3.55 0.13
N ALA A 36 6.86 2.36 0.18
CA ALA A 36 5.84 1.97 1.16
C ALA A 36 6.30 2.04 2.64
N TYR A 37 7.61 2.09 2.87
CA TYR A 37 8.22 2.06 4.19
C TYR A 37 8.91 3.39 4.49
N THR A 38 8.77 3.87 5.73
CA THR A 38 9.41 5.07 6.28
C THR A 38 9.75 4.81 7.73
#